data_AF-A0AAD6XQA4-F1
#
_entry.id   AF-A0AAD6XQA4-F1
#
_cell.length_a   1.000
_cell.length_b   1.000
_cell.length_c   1.000
_cell.angle_alpha   90.00
_cell.angle_beta   90.00
_cell.angle_gamma   90.00
#
_symmetry.space_group_name_H-M   'P 1'
#
loop_
_entity.id
_entity.type
_entity.pdbx_description
1 polymer ?
#
loop_
_entity_poly.entity_id
_entity_poly.type
_entity_poly.pdbx_seq_one_letter_code
_entity_poly.pdbx_strand_id
1 'polypeptide(L)'
;MPGDEVALQAPVDFTRPREHRTSGFDIRSLHQGGVQKRPRAFPLSAEELGPHKKTRFGSESKVLLAKDYKAPDDADLSFISPDTDPKTLCPYCDAKLPEQLSEHLRALLARAFLNSNADSRPANPLGRKAPMMAFAALCQRHRFETTTMPIAIAAGWPITIDWGKLEDRITKMQGDLGCILADVGGPLDFGASEGSVLTNGARTQCIFWQELLVRLKASGSRRVTGVSGQFSSFKNVQPGYYGEMGTVIIHRTLYKLFPPSTISLDAVAPVTAADFIGCILVPEVGMRLIVDDMSLDVHSPDGRSKAVAVMRASADYGVSMFPYVDEDF
;
A
#
# COMPACT_ATOMS: atom_id res chain seq x y z
N MET A 1 -44.75 -14.76 -32.35
CA MET A 1 -43.67 -14.29 -33.24
C MET A 1 -43.49 -12.81 -32.99
N PRO A 2 -42.29 -12.31 -32.61
CA PRO A 2 -41.16 -12.93 -31.91
C PRO A 2 -40.97 -12.28 -30.50
N GLY A 3 -40.22 -12.78 -29.52
CA GLY A 3 -39.16 -13.79 -29.50
C GLY A 3 -37.81 -13.13 -29.31
N ASP A 4 -37.52 -12.54 -28.13
CA ASP A 4 -36.22 -11.94 -27.83
C ASP A 4 -35.25 -13.02 -27.32
N GLU A 5 -34.35 -13.39 -28.23
CA GLU A 5 -33.26 -14.34 -28.07
C GLU A 5 -32.06 -13.61 -27.47
N VAL A 6 -31.71 -13.95 -26.22
CA VAL A 6 -30.49 -13.44 -25.57
C VAL A 6 -29.29 -14.09 -26.25
N ALA A 7 -28.56 -13.29 -27.03
CA ALA A 7 -27.33 -13.71 -27.70
C ALA A 7 -26.27 -14.10 -26.66
N LEU A 8 -25.99 -15.41 -26.56
CA LEU A 8 -24.78 -15.93 -25.94
C LEU A 8 -23.56 -15.38 -26.71
N GLN A 9 -22.75 -14.55 -26.05
CA GLN A 9 -21.44 -14.18 -26.55
C GLN A 9 -20.52 -15.41 -26.54
N ALA A 10 -20.05 -15.79 -27.72
CA ALA A 10 -19.13 -16.90 -27.92
C ALA A 10 -17.77 -16.64 -27.21
N PRO A 11 -17.10 -17.68 -26.69
CA PRO A 11 -15.78 -17.55 -26.11
C PRO A 11 -14.75 -17.18 -27.18
N VAL A 12 -13.88 -16.23 -26.85
CA VAL A 12 -12.77 -15.80 -27.72
C VAL A 12 -11.78 -16.95 -27.86
N ASP A 13 -11.57 -17.42 -29.10
CA ASP A 13 -10.64 -18.49 -29.44
C ASP A 13 -9.22 -17.91 -29.63
N PHE A 14 -8.32 -18.23 -28.70
CA PHE A 14 -6.96 -17.70 -28.64
C PHE A 14 -5.90 -18.62 -29.27
N THR A 15 -6.28 -19.56 -30.14
CA THR A 15 -5.39 -20.65 -30.61
C THR A 15 -4.57 -20.36 -31.89
N ARG A 16 -4.54 -19.16 -32.46
CA ARG A 16 -3.77 -18.89 -33.70
C ARG A 16 -2.70 -17.80 -33.58
N PRO A 17 -1.41 -18.11 -33.80
CA PRO A 17 -0.37 -17.12 -34.06
C PRO A 17 -0.53 -16.56 -35.48
N ARG A 18 -0.45 -15.23 -35.62
CA ARG A 18 -0.44 -14.53 -36.92
C ARG A 18 1.02 -14.28 -37.30
N GLU A 19 1.50 -14.92 -38.36
CA GLU A 19 2.85 -14.74 -38.88
C GLU A 19 3.06 -13.32 -39.40
N HIS A 20 4.13 -12.65 -38.96
CA HIS A 20 4.62 -11.44 -39.62
C HIS A 20 6.13 -11.50 -39.88
N ARG A 21 6.43 -11.35 -41.18
CA ARG A 21 7.72 -11.16 -41.86
C ARG A 21 8.63 -10.14 -41.17
N THR A 22 9.89 -10.52 -40.98
CA THR A 22 10.99 -9.61 -40.64
C THR A 22 11.57 -9.01 -41.92
N SER A 23 11.63 -7.68 -42.01
CA SER A 23 12.48 -6.96 -42.97
C SER A 23 13.70 -6.42 -42.22
N GLY A 24 14.88 -6.87 -42.64
CA GLY A 24 16.16 -6.47 -42.06
C GLY A 24 16.53 -5.03 -42.39
N PHE A 25 17.25 -4.40 -41.47
CA PHE A 25 18.11 -3.26 -41.75
C PHE A 25 19.43 -3.46 -41.01
N ASP A 26 20.50 -3.51 -41.80
CA ASP A 26 21.89 -3.65 -41.43
C ASP A 26 22.56 -2.28 -41.60
N ILE A 27 23.22 -1.76 -40.57
CA ILE A 27 24.26 -0.74 -40.73
C ILE A 27 25.40 -1.05 -39.74
N ARG A 28 26.50 -1.55 -40.30
CA ARG A 28 27.84 -1.51 -39.72
C ARG A 28 28.49 -0.14 -39.90
N SER A 29 29.29 0.20 -38.89
CA SER A 29 30.56 0.93 -38.96
C SER A 29 30.51 2.46 -38.98
N LEU A 30 31.07 3.07 -37.94
CA LEU A 30 32.22 3.98 -38.07
C LEU A 30 32.99 4.07 -36.73
N HIS A 31 34.28 4.27 -36.89
CA HIS A 31 35.36 4.01 -35.95
C HIS A 31 35.90 5.31 -35.33
N GLN A 32 36.50 5.14 -34.15
CA GLN A 32 37.68 5.84 -33.62
C GLN A 32 37.59 7.25 -33.02
N GLY A 33 38.13 7.35 -31.79
CA GLY A 33 39.06 8.41 -31.39
C GLY A 33 38.71 9.14 -30.10
N GLY A 34 39.54 9.02 -29.05
CA GLY A 34 39.52 9.98 -27.94
C GLY A 34 39.92 9.45 -26.57
N VAL A 35 41.22 9.21 -26.36
CA VAL A 35 41.83 8.99 -25.05
C VAL A 35 41.86 10.30 -24.26
N GLN A 36 41.35 10.33 -23.00
CA GLN A 36 41.87 11.24 -21.97
C GLN A 36 41.51 10.81 -20.51
N LYS A 37 42.53 10.29 -19.84
CA LYS A 37 43.01 10.53 -18.46
C LYS A 37 42.00 10.50 -17.28
N ARG A 38 42.05 9.40 -16.53
CA ARG A 38 41.63 9.30 -15.11
C ARG A 38 42.74 9.83 -14.17
N PRO A 39 42.41 10.46 -13.03
CA PRO A 39 43.33 10.56 -11.89
C PRO A 39 43.24 9.32 -10.98
N ARG A 40 44.42 8.83 -10.54
CA ARG A 40 44.64 7.89 -9.42
C ARG A 40 44.38 8.65 -8.09
N ALA A 41 43.54 8.16 -7.18
CA ALA A 41 43.77 7.22 -6.06
C ALA A 41 44.76 7.71 -4.98
N PHE A 42 44.36 7.65 -3.70
CA PHE A 42 45.12 7.28 -2.49
C PHE A 42 44.27 7.56 -1.21
N PRO A 43 44.53 6.95 -0.04
CA PRO A 43 44.67 5.51 0.27
C PRO A 43 43.72 5.03 1.38
N LEU A 44 43.50 3.72 1.43
CA LEU A 44 43.04 2.99 2.63
C LEU A 44 44.27 2.66 3.48
N SER A 45 44.23 2.98 4.77
CA SER A 45 45.14 2.41 5.79
C SER A 45 44.33 1.49 6.71
N ALA A 46 44.79 0.25 6.78
CA ALA A 46 44.45 -0.73 7.80
C ALA A 46 45.36 -0.53 9.03
N GLU A 47 44.97 -1.14 10.16
CA GLU A 47 45.46 -1.03 11.56
C GLU A 47 44.41 -0.25 12.38
N GLU A 48 43.65 -0.83 13.30
CA GLU A 48 44.06 -1.68 14.43
C GLU A 48 43.03 -2.80 14.73
N LEU A 49 43.55 -3.98 15.09
CA LEU A 49 42.83 -5.18 15.52
C LEU A 49 42.88 -5.35 17.04
N GLY A 50 41.71 -5.57 17.66
CA GLY A 50 41.56 -6.41 18.85
C GLY A 50 40.75 -5.81 20.02
N PRO A 51 40.24 -6.60 20.98
CA PRO A 51 39.81 -8.00 20.91
C PRO A 51 38.32 -8.21 21.28
N HIS A 52 37.71 -9.22 20.67
CA HIS A 52 36.40 -9.76 21.01
C HIS A 52 36.36 -10.34 22.44
N LYS A 53 35.54 -9.77 23.32
CA LYS A 53 35.08 -10.43 24.55
C LYS A 53 33.77 -11.18 24.29
N LYS A 54 33.84 -12.51 24.36
CA LYS A 54 32.70 -13.40 24.53
C LYS A 54 32.24 -13.32 25.99
N THR A 55 30.97 -13.03 26.24
CA THR A 55 30.32 -13.33 27.51
C THR A 55 29.03 -14.10 27.26
N ARG A 56 29.07 -15.38 27.61
CA ARG A 56 27.91 -16.22 27.92
C ARG A 56 27.42 -15.86 29.32
N PHE A 57 26.11 -15.69 29.49
CA PHE A 57 25.29 -15.97 30.68
C PHE A 57 23.85 -15.70 30.21
N GLY A 58 22.87 -16.61 30.22
CA GLY A 58 22.60 -17.71 31.13
C GLY A 58 21.44 -17.30 32.05
N SER A 59 20.20 -17.60 31.62
CA SER A 59 18.96 -17.94 32.38
C SER A 59 18.54 -17.06 33.57
N GLU A 60 17.29 -16.74 33.92
CA GLU A 60 15.93 -17.18 33.63
C GLU A 60 15.00 -16.00 33.98
N SER A 61 13.83 -15.89 33.34
CA SER A 61 12.57 -15.57 34.04
C SER A 61 11.41 -15.92 33.11
N LYS A 62 10.81 -17.08 33.39
CA LYS A 62 9.45 -17.43 33.01
C LYS A 62 8.50 -16.45 33.71
N VAL A 63 7.43 -16.03 33.03
CA VAL A 63 6.02 -16.27 33.40
C VAL A 63 5.08 -15.52 32.44
N LEU A 64 4.40 -16.33 31.62
CA LEU A 64 2.99 -16.29 31.20
C LEU A 64 2.40 -15.03 30.54
N LEU A 65 2.17 -15.11 29.22
CA LEU A 65 0.80 -15.32 28.73
C LEU A 65 0.81 -15.99 27.34
N ALA A 66 0.20 -17.17 27.27
CA ALA A 66 -0.09 -17.88 26.05
C ALA A 66 -1.34 -17.28 25.37
N LYS A 67 -1.31 -17.20 24.03
CA LYS A 67 -2.44 -17.46 23.14
C LYS A 67 -1.91 -17.67 21.71
N ASP A 68 -1.73 -18.94 21.40
CA ASP A 68 -1.99 -19.60 20.12
C ASP A 68 -1.65 -18.83 18.83
N TYR A 69 -0.35 -18.65 18.56
CA TYR A 69 0.10 -18.57 17.19
C TYR A 69 0.21 -19.98 16.63
N LYS A 70 -0.88 -20.46 16.03
CA LYS A 70 -0.82 -21.60 15.11
C LYS A 70 0.05 -21.13 13.94
N ALA A 71 1.23 -21.73 13.78
CA ALA A 71 2.00 -21.59 12.55
C ALA A 71 1.04 -21.86 11.37
N PRO A 72 1.08 -21.07 10.29
CA PRO A 72 0.26 -21.36 9.12
C PRO A 72 0.59 -22.79 8.71
N ASP A 73 -0.44 -23.64 8.71
CA ASP A 73 -0.35 -25.02 8.21
C ASP A 73 0.38 -24.97 6.86
N ASP A 74 1.36 -25.86 6.67
CA ASP A 74 2.05 -26.15 5.40
C ASP A 74 1.07 -26.76 4.36
N ALA A 75 -0.07 -26.09 4.18
CA ALA A 75 -1.21 -26.48 3.37
C ALA A 75 -1.40 -25.49 2.23
N ASP A 76 -0.34 -25.25 1.44
CA ASP A 76 -0.51 -24.73 0.08
C ASP A 76 0.61 -25.18 -0.88
N LEU A 77 1.00 -26.45 -0.77
CA LEU A 77 1.43 -27.19 -1.96
C LEU A 77 0.17 -27.81 -2.57
N SER A 78 -0.72 -26.95 -3.07
CA SER A 78 -1.87 -27.37 -3.85
C SER A 78 -1.39 -28.03 -5.15
N PHE A 79 -1.15 -29.34 -5.09
CA PHE A 79 -1.11 -30.18 -6.28
C PHE A 79 -2.47 -30.02 -6.97
N ILE A 80 -2.51 -29.17 -7.99
CA ILE A 80 -3.69 -28.94 -8.81
C ILE A 80 -4.11 -30.30 -9.38
N SER A 81 -5.33 -30.74 -9.05
CA SER A 81 -5.88 -31.99 -9.56
C SER A 81 -5.87 -31.97 -11.10
N PRO A 82 -5.51 -33.08 -11.77
CA PRO A 82 -5.48 -33.17 -13.24
C PRO A 82 -6.83 -32.88 -13.93
N ASP A 83 -7.93 -32.82 -13.17
CA ASP A 83 -9.27 -32.49 -13.66
C ASP A 83 -9.63 -30.99 -13.63
N THR A 84 -8.68 -30.10 -13.31
CA THR A 84 -8.96 -28.65 -13.28
C THR A 84 -8.98 -28.09 -14.71
N ASP A 85 -10.08 -27.45 -15.13
CA ASP A 85 -10.16 -26.81 -16.45
C ASP A 85 -9.05 -25.75 -16.59
N PRO A 86 -8.11 -25.90 -17.54
CA PRO A 86 -7.00 -24.96 -17.68
C PRO A 86 -7.44 -23.56 -18.07
N LYS A 87 -8.65 -23.37 -18.62
CA LYS A 87 -9.21 -22.03 -18.90
C LYS A 87 -9.52 -21.23 -17.63
N THR A 88 -9.65 -21.91 -16.50
CA THR A 88 -9.88 -21.28 -15.18
C THR A 88 -8.59 -20.91 -14.46
N LEU A 89 -7.42 -21.24 -15.04
CA LEU A 89 -6.11 -20.98 -14.45
C LEU A 89 -5.44 -19.77 -15.09
N CYS A 90 -4.68 -19.04 -14.27
CA CYS A 90 -3.82 -17.97 -14.75
C CYS A 90 -2.69 -18.56 -15.60
N PRO A 91 -2.48 -18.10 -16.85
CA PRO A 91 -1.43 -18.63 -17.72
C PRO A 91 0.00 -18.46 -17.18
N TYR A 92 0.22 -17.64 -16.15
CA TYR A 92 1.57 -17.29 -15.68
C TYR A 92 1.91 -17.86 -14.30
N CYS A 93 0.95 -17.91 -13.37
CA CYS A 93 1.19 -18.35 -12.00
C CYS A 93 0.40 -19.61 -11.59
N ASP A 94 -0.40 -20.17 -12.51
CA ASP A 94 -1.20 -21.39 -12.32
C ASP A 94 -2.28 -21.32 -11.23
N ALA A 95 -2.44 -20.20 -10.53
CA ALA A 95 -3.55 -19.99 -9.61
C ALA A 95 -4.86 -19.74 -10.37
N LYS A 96 -5.99 -20.05 -9.72
CA LYS A 96 -7.33 -19.83 -10.29
C LYS A 96 -7.58 -18.35 -10.58
N LEU A 97 -8.21 -18.08 -11.72
CA LEU A 97 -8.75 -16.78 -12.09
C LEU A 97 -10.12 -16.57 -11.39
N PRO A 98 -10.56 -15.31 -11.21
CA PRO A 98 -11.91 -15.03 -10.76
C PRO A 98 -12.94 -15.56 -11.77
N GLU A 99 -14.12 -15.96 -11.28
CA GLU A 99 -15.21 -16.46 -12.14
C GLU A 99 -15.64 -15.43 -13.19
N GLN A 100 -15.59 -14.14 -12.81
CA GLN A 100 -15.85 -13.01 -13.69
C GLN A 100 -14.61 -12.12 -13.75
N LEU A 101 -13.96 -12.07 -14.90
CA LEU A 101 -12.80 -11.21 -15.10
C LEU A 101 -13.28 -9.76 -15.26
N SER A 102 -12.70 -8.83 -14.50
CA SER A 102 -12.94 -7.40 -14.74
C SER A 102 -12.37 -6.95 -16.09
N GLU A 103 -12.84 -5.81 -16.59
CA GLU A 103 -12.28 -5.18 -17.79
C GLU A 103 -10.78 -4.89 -17.66
N HIS A 104 -10.36 -4.41 -16.48
CA HIS A 104 -8.96 -4.15 -16.20
C HIS A 104 -8.12 -5.44 -16.22
N LEU A 105 -8.62 -6.53 -15.63
CA LEU A 105 -7.94 -7.82 -15.67
C LEU A 105 -7.84 -8.38 -17.10
N ARG A 106 -8.88 -8.20 -17.92
CA ARG A 106 -8.85 -8.57 -19.35
C ARG A 106 -7.80 -7.77 -20.11
N ALA A 107 -7.69 -6.46 -19.87
CA ALA A 107 -6.68 -5.61 -20.49
C ALA A 107 -5.25 -6.03 -20.09
N LEU A 108 -5.02 -6.33 -18.80
CA LEU A 108 -3.73 -6.82 -18.30
C LEU A 108 -3.37 -8.19 -18.89
N LEU A 109 -4.34 -9.10 -19.02
CA LEU A 109 -4.15 -10.36 -19.74
C LEU A 109 -3.68 -10.08 -21.17
N ALA A 110 -4.47 -9.33 -21.95
CA ALA A 110 -4.15 -9.03 -23.34
C ALA A 110 -2.74 -8.44 -23.50
N ARG A 111 -2.34 -7.51 -22.63
CA ARG A 111 -0.98 -6.91 -22.64
C ARG A 111 0.11 -7.93 -22.33
N ALA A 112 -0.09 -8.79 -21.33
CA ALA A 112 0.88 -9.85 -20.99
C ALA A 112 1.00 -10.88 -22.13
N PHE A 113 -0.09 -11.16 -22.85
CA PHE A 113 -0.12 -12.07 -23.99
C PHE A 113 0.80 -11.61 -25.13
N LEU A 114 0.95 -10.30 -25.36
CA LEU A 114 1.83 -9.76 -26.41
C LEU A 114 3.32 -10.04 -26.18
N ASN A 115 3.75 -10.18 -24.93
CA ASN A 115 5.16 -10.33 -24.54
C ASN A 115 5.48 -11.73 -23.99
N SER A 116 4.69 -12.73 -24.35
CA SER A 116 4.79 -14.08 -23.81
C SER A 116 4.80 -15.14 -24.91
N ASN A 117 5.33 -16.32 -24.57
CA ASN A 117 5.34 -17.49 -25.43
C ASN A 117 4.61 -18.64 -24.74
N ALA A 118 4.09 -19.59 -25.52
CA ALA A 118 3.47 -20.80 -24.98
C ALA A 118 4.49 -21.63 -24.19
N ASP A 119 4.08 -22.11 -23.02
CA ASP A 119 4.87 -22.92 -22.10
C ASP A 119 3.93 -23.86 -21.36
N SER A 120 3.50 -24.92 -22.06
CA SER A 120 2.54 -25.89 -21.55
C SER A 120 3.13 -26.62 -20.33
N ARG A 121 2.38 -26.62 -19.22
CA ARG A 121 2.76 -27.27 -17.96
C ARG A 121 1.80 -28.43 -17.67
N PRO A 122 2.24 -29.49 -16.96
CA PRO A 122 1.37 -30.63 -16.66
C PRO A 122 0.04 -30.26 -15.97
N ALA A 123 0.07 -29.28 -15.07
CA ALA A 123 -1.12 -28.78 -14.37
C ALA A 123 -1.86 -27.67 -15.13
N ASN A 124 -1.21 -27.04 -16.13
CA ASN A 124 -1.78 -25.96 -16.92
C ASN A 124 -1.27 -26.03 -18.37
N PRO A 125 -1.95 -26.81 -19.23
CA PRO A 125 -1.62 -26.89 -20.65
C PRO A 125 -1.66 -25.55 -21.39
N LEU A 126 -2.39 -24.55 -20.86
CA LEU A 126 -2.46 -23.19 -21.40
C LEU A 126 -1.43 -22.24 -20.79
N GLY A 127 -0.45 -22.79 -20.07
CA GLY A 127 0.66 -22.07 -19.47
C GLY A 127 1.46 -21.27 -20.50
N ARG A 128 1.99 -20.14 -20.04
CA ARG A 128 2.82 -19.22 -20.80
C ARG A 128 4.04 -18.78 -20.00
N LYS A 129 5.08 -18.39 -20.72
CA LYS A 129 6.33 -17.87 -20.19
C LYS A 129 6.56 -16.45 -20.68
N ALA A 130 6.90 -15.56 -19.75
CA ALA A 130 7.24 -14.16 -20.00
C ALA A 130 8.19 -13.66 -18.91
N PRO A 131 8.91 -12.55 -19.13
CA PRO A 131 9.61 -11.85 -18.05
C PRO A 131 8.63 -11.47 -16.93
N MET A 132 9.06 -11.55 -15.67
CA MET A 132 8.20 -11.26 -14.49
C MET A 132 7.45 -9.94 -14.62
N MET A 133 8.13 -8.88 -15.07
CA MET A 133 7.53 -7.56 -15.23
C MET A 133 6.38 -7.51 -16.25
N ALA A 134 6.31 -8.46 -17.19
CA ALA A 134 5.24 -8.52 -18.18
C ALA A 134 3.91 -9.03 -17.60
N PHE A 135 3.94 -9.80 -16.50
CA PHE A 135 2.73 -10.41 -15.93
C PHE A 135 2.54 -10.14 -14.42
N ALA A 136 3.47 -9.46 -13.74
CA ALA A 136 3.37 -9.18 -12.31
C ALA A 136 2.07 -8.43 -11.93
N ALA A 137 1.75 -7.35 -12.65
CA ALA A 137 0.52 -6.57 -12.43
C ALA A 137 -0.74 -7.41 -12.67
N LEU A 138 -0.73 -8.27 -13.69
CA LEU A 138 -1.79 -9.25 -13.94
C LEU A 138 -1.97 -10.19 -12.75
N CYS A 139 -0.87 -10.79 -12.27
CA CYS A 139 -0.89 -11.71 -11.14
C CYS A 139 -1.37 -11.08 -9.84
N GLN A 140 -0.97 -9.83 -9.59
CA GLN A 140 -1.47 -9.05 -8.46
C GLN A 140 -2.98 -8.80 -8.61
N ARG A 141 -3.43 -8.39 -9.80
CA ARG A 141 -4.83 -8.05 -10.03
C ARG A 141 -5.78 -9.24 -9.91
N HIS A 142 -5.48 -10.39 -10.52
CA HIS A 142 -6.41 -11.52 -10.41
C HIS A 142 -6.44 -12.07 -8.98
N ARG A 143 -5.32 -12.07 -8.25
CA ARG A 143 -5.32 -12.45 -6.82
C ARG A 143 -6.21 -11.51 -6.02
N PHE A 144 -6.09 -10.20 -6.25
CA PHE A 144 -6.97 -9.21 -5.65
C PHE A 144 -8.45 -9.48 -5.97
N GLU A 145 -8.81 -9.73 -7.24
CA GLU A 145 -10.19 -10.01 -7.64
C GLU A 145 -10.73 -11.33 -7.08
N THR A 146 -9.87 -12.34 -6.88
CA THR A 146 -10.26 -13.64 -6.33
C THR A 146 -10.39 -13.63 -4.81
N THR A 147 -9.51 -12.91 -4.09
CA THR A 147 -9.44 -13.02 -2.62
C THR A 147 -9.93 -11.77 -1.90
N THR A 148 -9.47 -10.59 -2.29
CA THR A 148 -9.71 -9.34 -1.56
C THR A 148 -11.01 -8.67 -1.98
N MET A 149 -11.34 -8.66 -3.27
CA MET A 149 -12.54 -8.02 -3.81
C MET A 149 -13.83 -8.58 -3.21
N PRO A 150 -14.02 -9.92 -3.05
CA PRO A 150 -15.24 -10.45 -2.44
C PRO A 150 -15.39 -10.04 -0.96
N ILE A 151 -14.28 -9.97 -0.22
CA ILE A 151 -14.26 -9.52 1.18
C ILE A 151 -14.67 -8.05 1.27
N ALA A 152 -14.15 -7.20 0.37
CA ALA A 152 -14.48 -5.79 0.31
C ALA A 152 -15.97 -5.55 0.01
N ILE A 153 -16.53 -6.29 -0.96
CA ILE A 153 -17.95 -6.24 -1.30
C ILE A 153 -18.80 -6.67 -0.10
N ALA A 154 -18.45 -7.78 0.56
CA ALA A 154 -19.16 -8.26 1.74
C ALA A 154 -19.08 -7.27 2.92
N ALA A 155 -17.95 -6.55 3.06
CA ALA A 155 -17.76 -5.50 4.05
C ALA A 155 -18.41 -4.16 3.69
N GLY A 156 -18.96 -4.03 2.47
CA GLY A 156 -19.60 -2.81 1.98
C GLY A 156 -18.63 -1.67 1.65
N TRP A 157 -17.36 -1.98 1.34
CA TRP A 157 -16.40 -0.95 0.95
C TRP A 157 -16.70 -0.39 -0.44
N PRO A 158 -16.43 0.91 -0.69
CA PRO A 158 -16.75 1.53 -1.97
C PRO A 158 -16.00 0.88 -3.14
N ILE A 159 -16.73 0.50 -4.18
CA ILE A 159 -16.17 0.05 -5.47
C ILE A 159 -15.87 1.21 -6.42
N THR A 160 -16.46 2.37 -6.16
CA THR A 160 -16.29 3.61 -6.93
C THR A 160 -16.27 4.79 -5.97
N ILE A 161 -15.34 5.72 -6.15
CA ILE A 161 -15.22 6.95 -5.35
C ILE A 161 -15.39 8.15 -6.29
N ASP A 162 -16.17 9.14 -5.87
CA ASP A 162 -16.29 10.42 -6.59
C ASP A 162 -15.09 11.31 -6.24
N TRP A 163 -13.99 11.12 -6.96
CA TRP A 163 -12.74 11.85 -6.76
C TRP A 163 -12.90 13.36 -6.94
N GLY A 164 -13.84 13.79 -7.79
CA GLY A 164 -14.11 15.21 -8.05
C GLY A 164 -14.65 15.95 -6.83
N LYS A 165 -15.33 15.25 -5.92
CA LYS A 165 -15.87 15.83 -4.67
C LYS A 165 -14.97 15.62 -3.46
N LEU A 166 -13.87 14.88 -3.59
CA LEU A 166 -13.03 14.52 -2.46
C LEU A 166 -12.36 15.75 -1.83
N GLU A 167 -11.85 16.68 -2.64
CA GLU A 167 -11.24 17.93 -2.16
C GLU A 167 -12.24 18.78 -1.35
N ASP A 168 -13.49 18.88 -1.79
CA ASP A 168 -14.55 19.61 -1.07
C ASP A 168 -14.87 18.97 0.29
N ARG A 169 -14.90 17.63 0.35
CA ARG A 169 -15.12 16.90 1.61
C ARG A 169 -14.00 17.18 2.61
N ILE A 170 -12.74 17.16 2.15
CA ILE A 170 -11.57 17.43 3.00
C ILE A 170 -11.58 18.89 3.46
N THR A 171 -11.92 19.83 2.58
CA THR A 171 -11.95 21.26 2.90
C THR A 171 -12.97 21.58 4.00
N LYS A 172 -14.12 20.88 4.03
CA LYS A 172 -15.09 21.01 5.13
C LYS A 172 -14.52 20.63 6.49
N MET A 173 -13.49 19.79 6.54
CA MET A 173 -12.83 19.35 7.77
C MET A 173 -11.72 20.32 8.23
N GLN A 174 -11.43 21.39 7.47
CA GLN A 174 -10.31 22.31 7.73
C GLN A 174 -10.32 22.87 9.16
N GLY A 175 -11.47 23.26 9.69
CA GLY A 175 -11.58 23.81 11.05
C GLY A 175 -11.08 22.82 12.11
N ASP A 176 -11.60 21.59 12.07
CA ASP A 176 -11.24 20.55 13.03
C ASP A 176 -9.78 20.10 12.91
N LEU A 177 -9.27 19.98 11.68
CA LEU A 177 -7.86 19.66 11.43
C LEU A 177 -6.95 20.80 11.93
N GLY A 178 -7.38 22.04 11.75
CA GLY A 178 -6.73 23.22 12.30
C GLY A 178 -6.68 23.20 13.83
N CYS A 179 -7.75 22.75 14.50
CA CYS A 179 -7.75 22.55 15.96
C CYS A 179 -6.70 21.53 16.41
N ILE A 180 -6.51 20.42 15.68
CA ILE A 180 -5.44 19.44 15.98
C ILE A 180 -4.05 20.08 15.82
N LEU A 181 -3.87 20.90 14.78
CA LEU A 181 -2.60 21.58 14.53
C LEU A 181 -2.31 22.64 15.60
N ALA A 182 -3.31 23.43 15.98
CA ALA A 182 -3.20 24.53 16.93
C ALA A 182 -3.18 24.08 18.40
N ASP A 183 -3.62 22.86 18.70
CA ASP A 183 -3.58 22.27 20.04
C ASP A 183 -2.16 21.87 20.43
N VAL A 184 -1.32 22.89 20.65
CA VAL A 184 0.00 22.74 21.27
C VAL A 184 -0.25 22.51 22.75
N GLY A 185 -0.64 21.29 23.11
CA GLY A 185 -0.77 20.88 24.51
C GLY A 185 0.48 21.31 25.28
N GLY A 186 0.30 21.70 26.55
CA GLY A 186 1.39 22.13 27.43
C GLY A 186 2.57 21.14 27.42
N PRO A 187 3.77 21.58 27.87
CA PRO A 187 5.04 20.91 27.63
C PRO A 187 4.87 19.40 27.74
N LEU A 188 5.17 18.70 26.64
CA LEU A 188 5.12 17.24 26.53
C LEU A 188 5.80 16.65 27.75
N ASP A 189 5.02 16.36 28.79
CA ASP A 189 5.59 15.89 30.04
C ASP A 189 5.86 14.41 29.84
N PHE A 190 7.03 14.15 29.25
CA PHE A 190 7.59 12.82 29.12
C PHE A 190 7.82 12.17 30.50
N GLY A 191 7.54 12.87 31.60
CA GLY A 191 7.60 12.40 32.98
C GLY A 191 6.34 12.61 33.83
N ALA A 192 5.17 12.94 33.27
CA ALA A 192 3.95 13.09 34.08
C ALA A 192 3.56 11.74 34.71
N SER A 193 3.62 11.69 36.06
CA SER A 193 3.06 10.60 36.86
C SER A 193 1.57 10.41 36.56
N GLU A 194 1.08 9.19 36.73
CA GLU A 194 -0.35 8.86 36.70
C GLU A 194 -1.15 9.88 37.54
N GLY A 195 -1.83 10.83 36.88
CA GLY A 195 -2.59 11.88 37.56
C GLY A 195 -2.57 13.28 36.94
N SER A 196 -1.71 13.58 35.96
CA SER A 196 -1.80 14.86 35.24
C SER A 196 -3.04 14.88 34.34
N VAL A 197 -3.98 15.78 34.64
CA VAL A 197 -5.25 15.97 33.94
C VAL A 197 -4.94 16.29 32.47
N LEU A 198 -5.15 15.29 31.61
CA LEU A 198 -5.12 15.47 30.16
C LEU A 198 -6.12 16.56 29.81
N THR A 199 -5.62 17.71 29.37
CA THR A 199 -6.46 18.72 28.74
C THR A 199 -7.20 18.05 27.59
N ASN A 200 -8.53 18.23 27.56
CA ASN A 200 -9.48 17.59 26.65
C ASN A 200 -9.37 18.14 25.20
N GLY A 201 -8.13 18.37 24.73
CA GLY A 201 -7.79 19.02 23.48
C GLY A 201 -7.93 18.10 22.27
N ALA A 202 -7.93 18.73 21.09
CA ALA A 202 -8.10 18.05 19.80
C ALA A 202 -7.04 16.97 19.53
N ARG A 203 -5.78 17.18 19.97
CA ARG A 203 -4.71 16.18 19.87
C ARG A 203 -4.93 14.98 20.76
N THR A 204 -5.50 15.19 21.96
CA THR A 204 -5.84 14.08 22.88
C THR A 204 -6.94 13.20 22.28
N GLN A 205 -7.81 13.73 21.41
CA GLN A 205 -8.84 12.96 20.71
C GLN A 205 -8.37 12.33 19.39
N CYS A 206 -7.18 12.70 18.90
CA CYS A 206 -6.59 12.16 17.68
C CYS A 206 -5.82 10.88 17.97
N ILE A 207 -6.34 9.74 17.51
CA ILE A 207 -5.73 8.41 17.69
C ILE A 207 -4.32 8.38 17.08
N PHE A 208 -4.14 9.00 15.91
CA PHE A 208 -2.86 9.00 15.19
C PHE A 208 -1.77 9.80 15.89
N TRP A 209 -2.14 10.89 16.57
CA TRP A 209 -1.22 11.64 17.42
C TRP A 209 -0.77 10.80 18.62
N GLN A 210 -1.71 10.16 19.31
CA GLN A 210 -1.38 9.28 20.45
C GLN A 210 -0.45 8.14 20.02
N GLU A 211 -0.75 7.47 18.91
CA GLU A 211 0.09 6.39 18.39
C GLU A 211 1.48 6.88 17.95
N LEU A 212 1.57 8.09 17.40
CA LEU A 212 2.86 8.70 17.10
C LEU A 212 3.66 8.95 18.39
N LEU A 213 3.04 9.51 19.43
CA LEU A 213 3.72 9.74 20.72
C LEU A 213 4.22 8.44 21.36
N VAL A 214 3.41 7.37 21.35
CA VAL A 214 3.83 6.05 21.85
C VAL A 214 5.05 5.55 21.09
N ARG A 215 5.06 5.67 19.75
CA ARG A 215 6.21 5.29 18.91
C ARG A 215 7.45 6.14 19.21
N LEU A 216 7.28 7.45 19.37
CA LEU A 216 8.35 8.38 19.70
C LEU A 216 8.98 8.05 21.05
N LYS A 217 8.18 7.67 22.05
CA LYS A 217 8.68 7.20 23.36
C LYS A 217 9.46 5.88 23.23
N ALA A 218 8.95 4.93 22.44
CA ALA A 218 9.56 3.61 22.31
C ALA A 218 10.88 3.61 21.50
N SER A 219 11.00 4.46 20.48
CA SER A 219 12.09 4.39 19.49
C SER A 219 12.84 5.72 19.27
N GLY A 220 12.40 6.84 19.84
CA GLY A 220 12.98 8.16 19.61
C GLY A 220 12.63 8.75 18.24
N SER A 221 12.61 10.09 18.14
CA SER A 221 12.17 10.82 16.93
C SER A 221 12.86 10.38 15.65
N ARG A 222 14.19 10.30 15.64
CA ARG A 222 14.98 9.97 14.45
C ARG A 222 14.70 8.57 13.87
N ARG A 223 14.27 7.59 14.68
CA ARG A 223 13.94 6.24 14.20
C ARG A 223 12.50 6.16 13.69
N VAL A 224 11.59 6.96 14.26
CA VAL A 224 10.18 7.01 13.87
C VAL A 224 9.98 7.80 12.57
N THR A 225 10.65 8.94 12.44
CA THR A 225 10.57 9.79 11.24
C THR A 225 11.56 9.39 10.14
N GLY A 226 12.48 8.46 10.42
CA GLY A 226 13.37 7.90 9.40
C GLY A 226 12.63 6.96 8.44
N VAL A 227 13.24 6.71 7.28
CA VAL A 227 12.68 5.87 6.19
C VAL A 227 12.17 4.51 6.71
N SER A 228 12.92 3.86 7.60
CA SER A 228 12.50 2.58 8.19
C SER A 228 11.25 2.70 9.07
N GLY A 229 11.13 3.77 9.87
CA GLY A 229 9.95 4.01 10.71
C GLY A 229 8.72 4.39 9.91
N GLN A 230 8.90 5.20 8.87
CA GLN A 230 7.84 5.52 7.90
C GLN A 230 7.36 4.25 7.17
N PHE A 231 8.28 3.39 6.73
CA PHE A 231 7.94 2.11 6.08
C PHE A 231 7.18 1.16 7.02
N SER A 232 7.64 1.01 8.27
CA SER A 232 6.97 0.16 9.27
C SER A 232 5.58 0.66 9.67
N SER A 233 5.29 1.95 9.46
CA SER A 233 3.99 2.55 9.79
C SER A 233 3.13 2.87 8.58
N PHE A 234 3.63 2.63 7.36
CA PHE A 234 2.97 2.97 6.10
C PHE A 234 1.54 2.41 6.04
N LYS A 235 1.36 1.13 6.35
CA LYS A 235 0.03 0.49 6.39
C LYS A 235 -0.93 1.14 7.40
N ASN A 236 -0.41 1.72 8.49
CA ASN A 236 -1.22 2.31 9.55
C ASN A 236 -1.60 3.78 9.28
N VAL A 237 -0.89 4.44 8.35
CA VAL A 237 -1.13 5.85 7.98
C VAL A 237 -1.87 6.01 6.65
N GLN A 238 -2.05 4.93 5.90
CA GLN A 238 -2.86 4.96 4.68
C GLN A 238 -4.34 5.24 4.98
N PRO A 239 -5.05 5.96 4.08
CA PRO A 239 -6.45 6.34 4.26
C PRO A 239 -7.43 5.18 3.98
N GLY A 240 -7.01 3.92 4.16
CA GLY A 240 -7.84 2.73 3.95
C GLY A 240 -8.27 2.53 2.50
N TYR A 241 -9.56 2.24 2.28
CA TYR A 241 -10.12 1.98 0.94
C TYR A 241 -9.99 3.16 -0.04
N TYR A 242 -9.56 4.34 0.40
CA TYR A 242 -9.23 5.46 -0.49
C TYR A 242 -7.94 5.24 -1.30
N GLY A 243 -7.08 4.29 -0.88
CA GLY A 243 -5.91 3.90 -1.64
C GLY A 243 -4.89 5.01 -1.88
N GLU A 244 -4.01 4.79 -2.86
CA GLU A 244 -2.93 5.72 -3.22
C GLU A 244 -3.48 6.99 -3.87
N MET A 245 -4.48 6.86 -4.74
CA MET A 245 -5.13 8.01 -5.37
C MET A 245 -5.73 8.96 -4.31
N GLY A 246 -6.39 8.39 -3.30
CA GLY A 246 -6.89 9.15 -2.17
C GLY A 246 -5.77 9.77 -1.34
N THR A 247 -4.67 9.05 -1.08
CA THR A 247 -3.49 9.62 -0.41
C THR A 247 -2.97 10.86 -1.13
N VAL A 248 -2.82 10.82 -2.46
CA VAL A 248 -2.32 11.95 -3.26
C VAL A 248 -3.26 13.15 -3.15
N ILE A 249 -4.57 12.94 -3.33
CA ILE A 249 -5.57 14.03 -3.25
C ILE A 249 -5.61 14.62 -1.84
N ILE A 250 -5.60 13.79 -0.81
CA ILE A 250 -5.57 14.22 0.60
C ILE A 250 -4.31 15.04 0.88
N HIS A 251 -3.13 14.53 0.52
CA HIS A 251 -1.86 15.24 0.71
C HIS A 251 -1.87 16.61 0.01
N ARG A 252 -2.25 16.64 -1.27
CA ARG A 252 -2.30 17.87 -2.05
C ARG A 252 -3.25 18.88 -1.43
N THR A 253 -4.43 18.43 -1.00
CA THR A 253 -5.44 19.30 -0.37
C THR A 253 -4.92 19.83 0.96
N LEU A 254 -4.35 18.98 1.81
CA LEU A 254 -3.75 19.40 3.08
C LEU A 254 -2.60 20.39 2.90
N TYR A 255 -1.79 20.25 1.86
CA TYR A 255 -0.71 21.21 1.56
C TYR A 255 -1.24 22.57 1.08
N LYS A 256 -2.43 22.61 0.46
CA LYS A 256 -3.12 23.88 0.15
C LYS A 256 -3.70 24.52 1.43
N LEU A 257 -4.31 23.72 2.29
CA LEU A 257 -4.97 24.20 3.52
C LEU A 257 -3.98 24.59 4.62
N PHE A 258 -2.89 23.83 4.76
CA PHE A 258 -1.85 23.99 5.77
C PHE A 258 -0.46 23.90 5.12
N PRO A 259 -0.01 24.93 4.38
CA PRO A 259 1.29 24.92 3.73
C PRO A 259 2.41 24.66 4.75
N PRO A 260 3.31 23.67 4.54
CA PRO A 260 4.35 23.33 5.52
C PRO A 260 5.22 24.51 5.96
N SER A 261 5.44 25.48 5.05
CA SER A 261 6.21 26.71 5.32
C SER A 261 5.53 27.67 6.30
N THR A 262 4.22 27.52 6.53
CA THR A 262 3.43 28.37 7.44
C THR A 262 3.23 27.73 8.81
N ILE A 263 3.56 26.44 8.96
CA ILE A 263 3.40 25.70 10.21
C ILE A 263 4.60 26.01 11.12
N SER A 264 4.34 26.50 12.33
CA SER A 264 5.38 26.70 13.33
C SER A 264 6.00 25.38 13.76
N LEU A 265 7.34 25.30 13.77
CA LEU A 265 8.07 24.10 14.20
C LEU A 265 7.79 23.74 15.66
N ASP A 266 7.58 24.74 16.52
CA ASP A 266 7.26 24.54 17.93
C ASP A 266 5.87 23.89 18.10
N ALA A 267 4.94 24.17 17.18
CA ALA A 267 3.61 23.59 17.23
C ALA A 267 3.64 22.10 16.91
N VAL A 268 4.48 21.67 15.98
CA VAL A 268 4.53 20.28 15.48
C VAL A 268 5.68 19.45 16.07
N ALA A 269 6.47 20.03 16.96
CA ALA A 269 7.52 19.31 17.68
C ALA A 269 6.96 18.03 18.35
N PRO A 270 7.72 16.92 18.35
CA PRO A 270 9.11 16.76 17.92
C PRO A 270 9.28 16.28 16.46
N VAL A 271 8.24 16.41 15.62
CA VAL A 271 8.27 15.98 14.22
C VAL A 271 8.32 17.18 13.26
N THR A 272 8.60 16.93 11.98
CA THR A 272 8.56 17.99 10.98
C THR A 272 7.11 18.30 10.58
N ALA A 273 6.86 19.47 9.98
CA ALA A 273 5.55 19.81 9.44
C ALA A 273 5.07 18.78 8.39
N ALA A 274 5.97 18.28 7.55
CA ALA A 274 5.66 17.25 6.56
C ALA A 274 5.27 15.92 7.22
N ASP A 275 6.02 15.48 8.24
CA ASP A 275 5.70 14.27 9.01
C ASP A 275 4.37 14.43 9.77
N PHE A 276 4.09 15.63 10.30
CA PHE A 276 2.83 15.91 10.98
C PHE A 276 1.65 15.74 10.02
N ILE A 277 1.76 16.29 8.80
CA ILE A 277 0.73 16.11 7.77
C ILE A 277 0.60 14.64 7.40
N GLY A 278 1.70 13.97 7.04
CA GLY A 278 1.67 12.60 6.52
C GLY A 278 1.30 11.52 7.55
N CYS A 279 1.73 11.67 8.80
CA CYS A 279 1.53 10.66 9.85
C CYS A 279 0.30 10.91 10.72
N ILE A 280 -0.26 12.13 10.71
CA ILE A 280 -1.39 12.50 11.58
C ILE A 280 -2.56 13.00 10.73
N LEU A 281 -2.39 14.07 9.96
CA LEU A 281 -3.52 14.70 9.28
C LEU A 281 -4.06 13.84 8.13
N VAL A 282 -3.20 13.19 7.36
CA VAL A 282 -3.62 12.27 6.28
C VAL A 282 -4.47 11.10 6.83
N PRO A 283 -4.01 10.32 7.82
CA PRO A 283 -4.84 9.26 8.37
C PRO A 283 -6.05 9.77 9.16
N GLU A 284 -5.98 10.95 9.80
CA GLU A 284 -7.14 11.59 10.45
C GLU A 284 -8.23 11.93 9.42
N VAL A 285 -7.85 12.47 8.25
CA VAL A 285 -8.77 12.72 7.15
C VAL A 285 -9.34 11.40 6.61
N GLY A 286 -8.51 10.38 6.39
CA GLY A 286 -8.97 9.06 5.96
C GLY A 286 -10.02 8.47 6.90
N MET A 287 -9.77 8.53 8.21
CA MET A 287 -10.71 8.09 9.23
C MET A 287 -12.03 8.88 9.19
N ARG A 288 -11.96 10.22 9.09
CA ARG A 288 -13.17 11.07 9.02
C ARG A 288 -13.99 10.83 7.77
N LEU A 289 -13.35 10.63 6.62
CA LEU A 289 -14.04 10.25 5.39
C LEU A 289 -14.78 8.92 5.56
N ILE A 290 -14.17 7.94 6.23
CA ILE A 290 -14.81 6.65 6.53
C ILE A 290 -15.97 6.81 7.52
N VAL A 291 -15.82 7.66 8.54
CA VAL A 291 -16.91 8.01 9.45
C VAL A 291 -18.11 8.55 8.67
N ASP A 292 -17.89 9.50 7.77
CA ASP A 292 -18.94 10.08 6.94
C ASP A 292 -19.60 9.02 6.04
N ASP A 293 -18.80 8.21 5.34
CA ASP A 293 -19.29 7.18 4.41
C ASP A 293 -20.12 6.11 5.12
N MET A 294 -19.75 5.77 6.36
CA MET A 294 -20.45 4.78 7.18
C MET A 294 -21.54 5.41 8.07
N SER A 295 -21.79 6.72 7.95
CA SER A 295 -22.75 7.46 8.78
C SER A 295 -22.54 7.24 10.29
N LEU A 296 -21.27 7.21 10.71
CA LEU A 296 -20.88 7.09 12.13
C LEU A 296 -20.80 8.49 12.77
N ASP A 297 -20.78 8.53 14.10
CA ASP A 297 -20.52 9.77 14.83
C ASP A 297 -19.02 10.03 14.98
N VAL A 298 -18.54 11.13 14.38
CA VAL A 298 -17.13 11.57 14.39
C VAL A 298 -16.64 12.03 15.76
N HIS A 299 -17.56 12.45 16.64
CA HIS A 299 -17.25 12.92 17.98
C HIS A 299 -17.30 11.79 19.01
N SER A 300 -17.91 10.65 18.66
CA SER A 300 -17.91 9.46 19.50
C SER A 300 -16.58 8.70 19.39
N PRO A 301 -15.94 8.33 20.53
CA PRO A 301 -14.76 7.47 20.53
C PRO A 301 -14.99 6.12 19.83
N ASP A 302 -16.20 5.57 19.93
CA ASP A 302 -16.55 4.29 19.31
C ASP A 302 -16.64 4.43 17.78
N GLY A 303 -17.23 5.53 17.30
CA GLY A 303 -17.34 5.84 15.87
C GLY A 303 -15.97 5.99 15.23
N ARG A 304 -15.08 6.77 15.87
CA ARG A 304 -13.68 6.95 15.44
C ARG A 304 -12.93 5.62 15.45
N SER A 305 -13.04 4.84 16.53
CA SER A 305 -12.33 3.56 16.67
C SER A 305 -12.78 2.55 15.60
N LYS A 306 -14.09 2.48 15.32
CA LYS A 306 -14.65 1.64 14.26
C LYS A 306 -14.15 2.07 12.88
N ALA A 307 -14.12 3.38 12.61
CA ALA A 307 -13.60 3.90 11.35
C ALA A 307 -12.10 3.62 11.18
N VAL A 308 -11.28 3.75 12.23
CA VAL A 308 -9.87 3.36 12.19
C VAL A 308 -9.69 1.87 11.90
N ALA A 309 -10.52 1.00 12.50
CA ALA A 309 -10.47 -0.43 12.25
C ALA A 309 -10.79 -0.75 10.78
N VAL A 310 -11.81 -0.10 10.20
CA VAL A 310 -12.15 -0.21 8.78
C VAL A 310 -11.04 0.34 7.90
N MET A 311 -10.46 1.49 8.25
CA MET A 311 -9.35 2.10 7.52
C MET A 311 -8.18 1.12 7.40
N ARG A 312 -7.77 0.49 8.51
CA ARG A 312 -6.66 -0.47 8.53
C ARG A 312 -6.99 -1.76 7.79
N ALA A 313 -8.20 -2.29 7.99
CA ALA A 313 -8.64 -3.51 7.33
C ALA A 313 -8.73 -3.34 5.79
N SER A 314 -9.01 -2.12 5.33
CA SER A 314 -9.22 -1.80 3.91
C SER A 314 -8.01 -1.20 3.19
N ALA A 315 -6.86 -1.06 3.86
CA ALA A 315 -5.66 -0.45 3.27
C ALA A 315 -5.15 -1.21 2.03
N ASP A 316 -4.93 -2.52 2.16
CA ASP A 316 -4.46 -3.35 1.04
C ASP A 316 -5.48 -3.40 -0.12
N TYR A 317 -6.79 -3.30 0.21
CA TYR A 317 -7.86 -3.14 -0.79
C TYR A 317 -7.74 -1.81 -1.53
N GLY A 318 -7.62 -0.69 -0.81
CA GLY A 318 -7.54 0.64 -1.41
C GLY A 318 -6.37 0.77 -2.38
N VAL A 319 -5.18 0.29 -2.00
CA VAL A 319 -3.99 0.29 -2.88
C VAL A 319 -4.22 -0.49 -4.17
N SER A 320 -4.91 -1.63 -4.09
CA SER A 320 -5.16 -2.50 -5.23
C SER A 320 -6.30 -2.00 -6.12
N MET A 321 -7.33 -1.40 -5.52
CA MET A 321 -8.53 -0.93 -6.20
C MET A 321 -8.35 0.46 -6.83
N PHE A 322 -7.67 1.35 -6.11
CA PHE A 322 -7.45 2.75 -6.49
C PHE A 322 -5.95 3.10 -6.45
N PRO A 323 -5.12 2.41 -7.28
CA PRO A 323 -3.71 2.75 -7.41
C PRO A 323 -3.58 4.15 -8.02
N TYR A 324 -2.51 4.84 -7.69
CA TYR A 324 -2.19 6.09 -8.36
C TYR A 324 -1.50 5.78 -9.69
N VAL A 325 -2.08 6.26 -10.78
CA VAL A 325 -1.49 6.14 -12.12
C VAL A 325 -1.10 7.55 -12.55
N ASP A 326 0.21 7.80 -12.66
CA ASP A 326 0.71 9.00 -13.31
C ASP A 326 0.26 8.96 -14.77
N GLU A 327 -0.73 9.79 -15.13
CA GLU A 327 -1.16 10.03 -16.50
C GLU A 327 -0.11 10.89 -17.23
N ASP A 328 1.12 10.38 -17.35
CA ASP A 328 2.22 10.98 -18.11
C ASP A 328 3.13 9.86 -18.67
N PHE A 329 2.66 9.15 -19.72
CA PHE A 329 3.47 8.37 -20.67
C PHE A 329 2.85 8.32 -22.07
#